data_AF-A0A1X1V8Q1-F1
#
_entry.id   AF-A0A1X1V8Q1-F1
#
_cell.length_a   1.000
_cell.length_b   1.000
_cell.length_c   1.000
_cell.angle_alpha   90.00
_cell.angle_beta   90.00
_cell.angle_gamma   90.00
#
_symmetry.space_group_name_H-M   'P 1'
#
loop_
_entity.id
_entity.type
_entity.pdbx_description
1 polymer ?
#
loop_
_entity_poly.entity_id
_entity_poly.type
_entity_poly.pdbx_seq_one_letter_code
_entity_poly.pdbx_strand_id
1 'polypeptide(L)'
;MTLTDTTHVDELRLLEAEAVHIIREVVAELERPVLLFSAGKDSIVLLRLAEKAFRPLPLPFPVMHVDTGHNFPEVIEFRDRRVTGQGHKLIVASVQESIDKGRVPDPGPSASRNRAQTRTLLDALEEGGFDAAFGGARRDEERARAKERILSFRDEFGQWDPRAQRPEPWSLYNGRIKKGEQVRVFPLSNWTEIDVWRYIELENLEIPSIYYAHEREVFERDGILLAVSEYAGPQDGESAAVEWVRYRTVGDLTITGAVRSKAADITRVISEISAATVSERGETRADDRTSAAAMEDRKREGYF
;
A
#
# COMPACT_ATOMS: atom_id res chain seq x y z
N MET A 1 -12.50 -16.91 -32.84
CA MET A 1 -12.64 -15.45 -32.70
C MET A 1 -12.78 -15.16 -31.22
N THR A 2 -11.65 -14.96 -30.55
CA THR A 2 -11.63 -14.42 -29.18
C THR A 2 -12.17 -13.00 -29.27
N LEU A 3 -13.32 -12.74 -28.66
CA LEU A 3 -13.78 -11.38 -28.40
C LEU A 3 -12.63 -10.71 -27.62
N THR A 4 -11.93 -9.77 -28.24
CA THR A 4 -11.01 -8.89 -27.52
C THR A 4 -11.78 -8.25 -26.39
N ASP A 5 -11.27 -8.34 -25.16
CA ASP A 5 -11.87 -7.84 -23.92
C ASP A 5 -11.83 -6.29 -23.88
N THR A 6 -12.43 -5.64 -24.87
CA THR A 6 -12.36 -4.19 -25.08
C THR A 6 -13.14 -3.43 -24.03
N THR A 7 -14.27 -3.97 -23.56
CA THR A 7 -15.09 -3.34 -22.52
C THR A 7 -14.29 -3.16 -21.23
N HIS A 8 -13.52 -4.18 -20.84
CA HIS A 8 -12.71 -4.10 -19.64
C HIS A 8 -11.57 -3.08 -19.76
N VAL A 9 -10.96 -2.97 -20.94
CA VAL A 9 -9.97 -1.92 -21.20
C VAL A 9 -10.60 -0.53 -21.03
N ASP A 10 -11.81 -0.31 -21.55
CA ASP A 10 -12.49 0.98 -21.40
C ASP A 10 -12.78 1.31 -19.92
N GLU A 11 -13.21 0.33 -19.12
CA GLU A 11 -13.40 0.49 -17.67
C GLU A 11 -12.09 0.87 -16.95
N LEU A 12 -10.98 0.18 -17.25
CA LEU A 12 -9.67 0.52 -16.70
C LEU A 12 -9.21 1.92 -17.11
N ARG A 13 -9.51 2.35 -18.34
CA ARG A 13 -9.18 3.72 -18.80
C ARG A 13 -10.01 4.79 -18.10
N LEU A 14 -11.26 4.49 -17.72
CA LEU A 14 -12.06 5.39 -16.88
C LEU A 14 -11.48 5.51 -15.47
N LEU A 15 -11.10 4.38 -14.85
CA LEU A 15 -10.43 4.35 -13.56
C LEU A 15 -9.07 5.10 -13.57
N GLU A 16 -8.29 4.92 -14.65
CA GLU A 16 -7.06 5.69 -14.89
C GLU A 16 -7.34 7.19 -14.96
N ALA A 17 -8.34 7.61 -15.74
CA ALA A 17 -8.69 9.01 -15.88
C ALA A 17 -9.15 9.63 -14.55
N GLU A 18 -9.96 8.91 -13.77
CA GLU A 18 -10.38 9.34 -12.43
C GLU A 18 -9.17 9.54 -11.50
N ALA A 19 -8.28 8.55 -11.41
CA ALA A 19 -7.12 8.63 -10.54
C ALA A 19 -6.16 9.76 -10.96
N VAL A 20 -5.93 9.94 -12.26
CA VAL A 20 -5.12 11.04 -12.80
C VAL A 20 -5.76 12.41 -12.50
N HIS A 21 -7.08 12.52 -12.60
CA HIS A 21 -7.83 13.72 -12.23
C HIS A 21 -7.64 14.06 -10.75
N ILE A 22 -7.85 13.09 -9.84
CA ILE A 22 -7.64 13.27 -8.39
C ILE A 22 -6.22 13.76 -8.08
N ILE A 23 -5.21 13.13 -8.68
CA ILE A 23 -3.80 13.50 -8.46
C ILE A 23 -3.53 14.95 -8.90
N ARG A 24 -4.08 15.37 -10.05
CA ARG A 24 -3.90 16.74 -10.55
C ARG A 24 -4.60 17.77 -9.70
N GLU A 25 -5.84 17.50 -9.27
CA GLU A 25 -6.60 18.42 -8.39
C GLU A 25 -5.84 18.66 -7.08
N VAL A 26 -5.34 17.60 -6.45
CA VAL A 26 -4.57 17.71 -5.20
C VAL A 26 -3.31 18.54 -5.38
N VAL A 27 -2.57 18.33 -6.47
CA VAL A 27 -1.34 19.08 -6.75
C VAL A 27 -1.62 20.53 -7.16
N ALA A 28 -2.81 20.82 -7.69
CA ALA A 28 -3.23 22.17 -8.02
C ALA A 28 -3.67 22.96 -6.76
N GLU A 29 -4.21 22.29 -5.73
CA GLU A 29 -4.76 22.93 -4.53
C GLU A 29 -3.83 22.92 -3.31
N LEU A 30 -2.88 21.98 -3.23
CA LEU A 30 -1.99 21.79 -2.07
C LEU A 30 -0.52 22.05 -2.43
N GLU A 31 0.26 22.53 -1.46
CA GLU A 31 1.60 23.06 -1.68
C GLU A 31 2.70 21.99 -1.72
N ARG A 32 2.61 20.98 -0.84
CA ARG A 32 3.67 19.99 -0.61
C ARG A 32 3.07 18.58 -0.51
N PRO A 33 2.63 18.00 -1.64
CA PRO A 33 2.24 16.60 -1.68
C PRO A 33 3.45 15.66 -1.55
N VAL A 34 3.19 14.43 -1.14
CA VAL A 34 4.11 13.28 -1.19
C VAL A 34 3.35 12.03 -1.61
N LEU A 35 3.99 11.11 -2.33
CA LEU A 35 3.41 9.82 -2.69
C LEU A 35 3.99 8.70 -1.81
N LEU A 36 3.13 8.02 -1.05
CA LEU A 36 3.52 6.88 -0.23
C LEU A 36 3.70 5.64 -1.12
N PHE A 37 4.93 5.15 -1.19
CA PHE A 37 5.35 4.09 -2.08
C PHE A 37 5.95 2.93 -1.29
N SER A 38 5.14 1.90 -1.03
CA SER A 38 5.56 0.66 -0.35
C SER A 38 6.23 -0.36 -1.27
N ALA A 39 6.36 -0.05 -2.56
CA ALA A 39 6.73 -1.00 -3.62
C ALA A 39 5.81 -2.24 -3.71
N GLY A 40 4.61 -2.17 -3.11
CA GLY A 40 3.54 -3.13 -3.36
C GLY A 40 2.77 -2.81 -4.64
N LYS A 41 2.03 -3.80 -5.17
CA LYS A 41 1.27 -3.73 -6.44
C LYS A 41 0.43 -2.44 -6.59
N ASP A 42 -0.29 -2.04 -5.55
CA ASP A 42 -1.19 -0.87 -5.60
C ASP A 42 -0.37 0.43 -5.66
N SER A 43 0.71 0.52 -4.88
CA SER A 43 1.60 1.68 -4.89
C SER A 43 2.38 1.83 -6.21
N ILE A 44 2.66 0.71 -6.90
CA ILE A 44 3.26 0.70 -8.24
C ILE A 44 2.29 1.25 -9.28
N VAL A 45 1.02 0.83 -9.23
CA VAL A 45 -0.04 1.40 -10.08
C VAL A 45 -0.23 2.88 -9.78
N LEU A 46 -0.29 3.27 -8.51
CA LEU A 46 -0.41 4.67 -8.10
C LEU A 46 0.76 5.52 -8.62
N LEU A 47 2.00 5.02 -8.52
CA LEU A 47 3.18 5.71 -9.06
C LEU A 47 3.07 5.88 -10.59
N ARG A 48 2.65 4.84 -11.32
CA ARG A 48 2.43 4.91 -12.77
C ARG A 48 1.37 5.96 -13.13
N LEU A 49 0.28 6.05 -12.37
CA LEU A 49 -0.78 7.03 -12.59
C LEU A 49 -0.27 8.46 -12.33
N ALA A 50 0.53 8.65 -11.28
CA ALA A 50 1.19 9.94 -11.01
C ALA A 50 2.13 10.33 -12.16
N GLU A 51 2.93 9.40 -12.69
CA GLU A 51 3.80 9.66 -13.86
C GLU A 51 2.98 10.09 -15.09
N LYS A 52 1.84 9.42 -15.35
CA LYS A 52 0.92 9.80 -16.43
C LYS A 52 0.28 11.16 -16.22
N ALA A 53 0.03 11.55 -14.96
CA ALA A 53 -0.55 12.84 -14.64
C ALA A 53 0.36 14.01 -15.02
N PHE A 54 1.69 13.85 -14.91
CA PHE A 54 2.66 14.94 -15.11
C PHE A 54 3.60 14.78 -16.31
N ARG A 55 3.53 13.66 -17.04
CA ARG A 55 4.30 13.49 -18.28
C ARG A 55 4.13 14.68 -19.23
N PRO A 56 5.19 15.13 -19.93
CA PRO A 56 6.53 14.54 -19.95
C PRO A 56 7.46 15.00 -18.82
N LEU A 57 6.98 15.81 -17.86
CA LEU A 57 7.80 16.30 -16.77
C LEU A 57 7.92 15.26 -15.65
N PRO A 58 9.01 15.31 -14.84
CA PRO A 58 9.11 14.53 -13.60
C PRO A 58 7.98 14.86 -12.63
N LEU A 59 7.80 14.00 -11.61
CA LEU A 59 6.84 14.26 -10.55
C LEU A 59 7.19 15.57 -9.81
N PRO A 60 6.20 16.45 -9.55
CA PRO A 60 6.44 17.69 -8.80
C PRO A 60 6.57 17.46 -7.29
N PHE A 61 6.50 16.20 -6.83
CA PHE A 61 6.59 15.81 -5.43
C PHE A 61 7.48 14.56 -5.24
N PRO A 62 8.05 14.37 -4.05
CA PRO A 62 8.81 13.16 -3.74
C PRO A 62 7.92 11.94 -3.57
N VAL A 63 8.55 10.77 -3.64
CA VAL A 63 8.00 9.49 -3.20
C VAL A 63 8.60 9.14 -1.84
N MET A 64 7.82 8.55 -0.95
CA MET A 64 8.24 8.20 0.41
C MET A 64 7.97 6.74 0.71
N HIS A 65 8.96 6.04 1.25
CA HIS A 65 8.82 4.68 1.77
C HIS A 65 9.06 4.69 3.29
N VAL A 66 8.16 4.08 4.06
CA VAL A 66 8.38 3.84 5.49
C VAL A 66 9.08 2.48 5.61
N ASP A 67 10.35 2.49 6.00
CA ASP A 67 11.18 1.30 6.07
C ASP A 67 11.21 0.74 7.50
N THR A 68 10.61 -0.43 7.69
CA THR A 68 10.55 -1.11 8.98
C THR A 68 11.87 -1.79 9.34
N GLY A 69 12.74 -2.04 8.34
CA GLY A 69 13.86 -2.97 8.44
C GLY A 69 13.45 -4.45 8.38
N HIS A 70 12.15 -4.76 8.44
CA HIS A 70 11.62 -6.14 8.35
C HIS A 70 10.94 -6.39 7.00
N ASN A 71 11.21 -5.57 5.99
CA ASN A 71 10.65 -5.69 4.65
C ASN A 71 11.25 -6.89 3.89
N PHE A 72 10.51 -7.42 2.93
CA PHE A 72 11.02 -8.47 2.05
C PHE A 72 12.15 -7.92 1.15
N PRO A 73 13.29 -8.63 1.01
CA PRO A 73 14.40 -8.19 0.15
C PRO A 73 13.99 -7.92 -1.29
N GLU A 74 13.07 -8.72 -1.85
CA GLU A 74 12.57 -8.57 -3.21
C GLU A 74 11.83 -7.24 -3.42
N VAL A 75 11.13 -6.77 -2.39
CA VAL A 75 10.41 -5.49 -2.42
C VAL A 75 11.39 -4.32 -2.34
N ILE A 76 12.39 -4.42 -1.47
CA ILE A 76 13.41 -3.38 -1.30
C ILE A 76 14.29 -3.25 -2.54
N GLU A 77 14.73 -4.36 -3.12
CA GLU A 77 15.52 -4.37 -4.35
C GLU A 77 14.73 -3.74 -5.51
N PHE A 78 13.46 -4.12 -5.66
CA PHE A 78 12.57 -3.54 -6.66
C PHE A 78 12.35 -2.04 -6.43
N ARG A 79 12.09 -1.61 -5.18
CA ARG A 79 11.91 -0.20 -4.81
C ARG A 79 13.09 0.63 -5.29
N ASP A 80 14.29 0.23 -4.91
CA ASP A 80 15.52 0.98 -5.20
C ASP A 80 15.75 1.04 -6.72
N ARG A 81 15.61 -0.07 -7.44
CA ARG A 81 15.69 -0.10 -8.91
C ARG A 81 14.64 0.82 -9.57
N ARG A 82 13.40 0.80 -9.08
CA ARG A 82 12.25 1.52 -9.67
C ARG A 82 12.33 3.03 -9.52
N VAL A 83 12.92 3.52 -8.42
CA VAL A 83 12.96 4.95 -8.08
C VAL A 83 14.28 5.63 -8.44
N THR A 84 15.42 4.91 -8.46
CA THR A 84 16.73 5.51 -8.73
C THR A 84 16.96 5.93 -10.20
N GLY A 85 16.18 5.41 -11.15
CA GLY A 85 16.41 5.62 -12.59
C GLY A 85 15.54 6.67 -13.31
N GLN A 86 14.48 7.20 -12.67
CA GLN A 86 13.41 7.93 -13.38
C GLN A 86 13.25 9.40 -12.95
N GLY A 87 14.23 9.95 -12.23
CA GLY A 87 14.16 11.32 -11.70
C GLY A 87 13.25 11.47 -10.47
N HIS A 88 12.82 10.34 -9.89
CA HIS A 88 12.06 10.34 -8.64
C HIS A 88 12.96 10.69 -7.46
N LYS A 89 12.47 11.55 -6.57
CA LYS A 89 13.11 11.81 -5.28
C LYS A 89 12.53 10.86 -4.24
N LEU A 90 13.30 9.84 -3.85
CA LEU A 90 12.93 8.93 -2.77
C LEU A 90 13.29 9.53 -1.40
N ILE A 91 12.33 9.49 -0.48
CA ILE A 91 12.50 9.71 0.95
C ILE A 91 12.31 8.37 1.65
N VAL A 92 13.28 7.98 2.49
CA VAL A 92 13.17 6.77 3.31
C VAL A 92 12.98 7.21 4.76
N ALA A 93 11.79 6.93 5.31
CA ALA A 93 11.48 7.16 6.72
C ALA A 93 11.76 5.86 7.49
N SER A 94 12.84 5.83 8.27
CA SER A 94 13.31 4.61 8.94
C SER A 94 12.64 4.41 10.30
N VAL A 95 11.98 3.27 10.48
CA VAL A 95 11.46 2.85 11.79
C VAL A 95 12.62 2.56 12.74
N GLN A 96 13.73 2.01 12.24
CA GLN A 96 14.92 1.78 13.07
C GLN A 96 15.45 3.10 13.65
N GLU A 97 15.53 4.15 12.83
CA GLU A 97 15.93 5.48 13.31
C GLU A 97 14.95 6.04 14.35
N SER A 98 13.66 5.80 14.19
CA SER A 98 12.64 6.17 15.17
C SER A 98 12.80 5.41 16.50
N ILE A 99 13.21 4.14 16.45
CA ILE A 99 13.55 3.34 17.64
C ILE A 99 14.80 3.91 18.31
N ASP A 100 15.86 4.16 17.55
CA ASP A 100 17.15 4.64 18.05
C ASP A 100 17.01 6.03 18.71
N LYS A 101 16.11 6.87 18.19
CA LYS A 101 15.76 8.19 18.75
C LYS A 101 14.78 8.10 19.95
N GLY A 102 14.31 6.91 20.32
CA GLY A 102 13.35 6.70 21.40
C GLY A 102 11.94 7.22 21.12
N ARG A 103 11.58 7.41 19.84
CA ARG A 103 10.25 7.88 19.41
C ARG A 103 9.20 6.79 19.46
N VAL A 104 9.62 5.55 19.24
CA VAL A 104 8.82 4.33 19.34
C VAL A 104 9.61 3.30 20.14
N PRO A 105 8.95 2.45 20.94
CA PRO A 105 9.64 1.38 21.64
C PRO A 105 10.14 0.32 20.65
N ASP A 106 11.32 -0.26 20.92
CA ASP A 106 11.76 -1.47 20.22
C ASP A 106 10.86 -2.64 20.63
N PRO A 107 10.10 -3.26 19.69
CA PRO A 107 9.24 -4.38 20.03
C PRO A 107 10.04 -5.67 20.26
N GLY A 108 11.35 -5.68 19.97
CA GLY A 108 12.21 -6.85 20.01
C GLY A 108 12.37 -7.52 18.65
N PRO A 109 13.31 -8.48 18.53
CA PRO A 109 13.80 -8.99 17.24
C PRO A 109 12.76 -9.77 16.43
N SER A 110 11.83 -10.46 17.09
CA SER A 110 10.81 -11.30 16.42
C SER A 110 9.41 -10.70 16.44
N ALA A 111 9.27 -9.49 16.97
CA ALA A 111 7.98 -8.82 17.06
C ALA A 111 7.75 -7.92 15.84
N SER A 112 6.47 -7.76 15.49
CA SER A 112 6.06 -6.90 14.39
C SER A 112 6.39 -5.43 14.66
N ARG A 113 7.00 -4.77 13.68
CA ARG A 113 7.24 -3.31 13.68
C ARG A 113 6.09 -2.55 13.03
N ASN A 114 5.04 -3.23 12.59
CA ASN A 114 3.92 -2.64 11.86
C ASN A 114 3.28 -1.44 12.59
N ARG A 115 3.11 -1.52 13.91
CA ARG A 115 2.56 -0.39 14.71
C ARG A 115 3.48 0.83 14.76
N ALA A 116 4.79 0.62 14.69
CA ALA A 116 5.78 1.68 14.75
C ALA A 116 5.82 2.51 13.45
N GLN A 117 5.28 1.97 12.34
CA GLN A 117 5.17 2.68 11.07
C GLN A 117 4.36 3.97 11.18
N THR A 118 3.24 3.96 11.93
CA THR A 118 2.37 5.12 12.06
C THR A 118 3.12 6.33 12.61
N ARG A 119 3.85 6.17 13.72
CA ARG A 119 4.61 7.28 14.30
C ARG A 119 5.72 7.75 13.38
N THR A 120 6.44 6.81 12.77
CA THR A 120 7.52 7.10 11.81
C THR A 120 7.00 7.90 10.61
N LEU A 121 5.83 7.51 10.08
CA LEU A 121 5.18 8.22 8.98
C LEU A 121 4.77 9.63 9.40
N LEU A 122 4.11 9.78 10.54
CA LEU A 122 3.67 11.09 11.03
C LEU A 122 4.86 12.04 11.26
N ASP A 123 5.94 11.54 11.87
CA ASP A 123 7.17 12.31 12.07
C ASP A 123 7.78 12.75 10.71
N ALA A 124 7.86 11.83 9.74
CA ALA A 124 8.39 12.15 8.40
C ALA A 124 7.51 13.14 7.62
N LEU A 125 6.18 13.08 7.82
CA LEU A 125 5.25 14.03 7.22
C LEU A 125 5.39 15.43 7.80
N GLU A 126 5.53 15.52 9.13
CA GLU A 126 5.77 16.76 9.86
C GLU A 126 7.12 17.39 9.48
N GLU A 127 8.21 16.61 9.51
CA GLU A 127 9.56 17.06 9.14
C GLU A 127 9.65 17.55 7.70
N GLY A 128 8.93 16.89 6.78
CA GLY A 128 8.84 17.30 5.37
C GLY A 128 7.87 18.47 5.12
N GLY A 129 7.08 18.85 6.13
CA GLY A 129 6.01 19.85 6.00
C GLY A 129 4.99 19.49 4.92
N PHE A 130 4.74 18.20 4.72
CA PHE A 130 3.83 17.70 3.68
C PHE A 130 2.37 17.94 4.09
N ASP A 131 1.59 18.49 3.18
CA ASP A 131 0.19 18.84 3.40
C ASP A 131 -0.78 17.87 2.70
N ALA A 132 -0.26 17.01 1.81
CA ALA A 132 -0.98 15.91 1.20
C ALA A 132 -0.11 14.65 1.13
N ALA A 133 -0.70 13.48 1.41
CA ALA A 133 -0.04 12.20 1.19
C ALA A 133 -0.93 11.28 0.34
N PHE A 134 -0.46 10.91 -0.85
CA PHE A 134 -1.14 9.94 -1.71
C PHE A 134 -0.88 8.52 -1.21
N GLY A 135 -1.94 7.74 -0.98
CA GLY A 135 -1.89 6.34 -0.59
C GLY A 135 -2.60 5.44 -1.60
N GLY A 136 -2.10 4.21 -1.76
CA GLY A 136 -2.67 3.19 -2.65
C GLY A 136 -3.84 2.41 -2.06
N ALA A 137 -4.50 2.92 -1.02
CA ALA A 137 -5.60 2.23 -0.36
C ALA A 137 -6.85 2.14 -1.24
N ARG A 138 -7.57 1.02 -1.16
CA ARG A 138 -8.78 0.72 -1.94
C ARG A 138 -9.94 0.35 -1.02
N ARG A 139 -11.18 0.59 -1.45
CA ARG A 139 -12.38 0.37 -0.63
C ARG A 139 -12.74 -1.11 -0.46
N ASP A 140 -12.40 -1.95 -1.43
CA ASP A 140 -12.68 -3.40 -1.44
C ASP A 140 -11.70 -4.21 -0.56
N GLU A 141 -10.54 -3.66 -0.22
CA GLU A 141 -9.50 -4.34 0.56
C GLU A 141 -9.99 -4.79 1.94
N GLU A 142 -10.79 -3.97 2.61
CA GLU A 142 -11.26 -4.22 3.97
C GLU A 142 -12.57 -3.49 4.28
N ARG A 143 -13.46 -4.14 5.06
CA ARG A 143 -14.78 -3.59 5.43
C ARG A 143 -14.71 -2.19 6.06
N ALA A 144 -13.66 -1.89 6.84
CA ALA A 144 -13.47 -0.58 7.46
C ALA A 144 -13.17 0.54 6.44
N ARG A 145 -12.68 0.20 5.23
CA ARG A 145 -12.39 1.13 4.14
C ARG A 145 -13.59 1.37 3.22
N ALA A 146 -14.66 0.60 3.32
CA ALA A 146 -15.83 0.72 2.44
C ALA A 146 -16.51 2.11 2.49
N LYS A 147 -16.32 2.86 3.59
CA LYS A 147 -16.83 4.24 3.76
C LYS A 147 -15.74 5.31 3.64
N GLU A 148 -14.54 4.93 3.21
CA GLU A 148 -13.42 5.88 3.07
C GLU A 148 -13.68 6.84 1.90
N ARG A 149 -13.31 8.09 2.12
CA ARG A 149 -13.40 9.17 1.12
C ARG A 149 -12.14 9.18 0.25
N ILE A 150 -12.20 9.87 -0.89
CA ILE A 150 -10.98 10.11 -1.69
C ILE A 150 -10.03 11.02 -0.91
N LEU A 151 -10.54 12.09 -0.32
CA LEU A 151 -9.82 13.00 0.56
C LEU A 151 -10.21 12.77 2.02
N SER A 152 -9.25 12.28 2.81
CA SER A 152 -9.40 12.03 4.23
C SER A 152 -8.60 13.06 5.03
N PHE A 153 -9.30 13.99 5.68
CA PHE A 153 -8.71 15.14 6.35
C PHE A 153 -8.15 14.76 7.73
N ARG A 154 -6.97 15.30 8.05
CA ARG A 154 -6.24 15.15 9.30
C ARG A 154 -6.03 16.50 9.96
N ASP A 155 -6.17 16.54 11.28
CA ASP A 155 -5.83 17.74 12.05
C ASP A 155 -4.31 17.97 12.15
N GLU A 156 -3.90 19.00 12.89
CA GLU A 156 -2.48 19.37 13.08
C GLU A 156 -1.64 18.30 13.79
N PHE A 157 -2.28 17.33 14.45
CA PHE A 157 -1.62 16.19 15.11
C PHE A 157 -1.69 14.91 14.28
N GLY A 158 -2.25 14.96 13.07
CA GLY A 158 -2.44 13.81 12.20
C GLY A 158 -3.67 12.95 12.52
N GLN A 159 -4.55 13.41 13.41
CA GLN A 159 -5.72 12.64 13.85
C GLN A 159 -6.90 12.80 12.90
N TRP A 160 -7.79 11.81 12.91
CA TRP A 160 -9.01 11.80 12.09
C TRP A 160 -10.24 12.26 12.89
N ASP A 161 -10.96 13.26 12.37
CA ASP A 161 -12.28 13.65 12.88
C ASP A 161 -13.37 13.36 11.84
N PRO A 162 -14.37 12.49 12.14
CA PRO A 162 -15.49 12.23 11.24
C PRO A 162 -16.27 13.50 10.84
N ARG A 163 -16.35 14.51 11.71
CA ARG A 163 -17.09 15.76 11.46
C ARG A 163 -16.34 16.72 10.53
N ALA A 164 -15.02 16.58 10.43
CA ALA A 164 -14.18 17.37 9.54
C ALA A 164 -14.19 16.87 8.08
N GLN A 165 -14.75 15.67 7.85
CA GLN A 165 -14.79 15.05 6.54
C GLN A 165 -15.85 15.69 5.64
N ARG A 166 -15.55 15.80 4.34
CA ARG A 166 -16.34 16.61 3.40
C ARG A 166 -17.08 15.73 2.39
N PRO A 167 -18.30 16.09 1.98
CA PRO A 167 -18.96 15.46 0.84
C PRO A 167 -18.13 15.62 -0.45
N GLU A 168 -18.16 14.59 -1.30
CA GLU A 168 -17.43 14.53 -2.58
C GLU A 168 -18.45 14.30 -3.71
N PRO A 169 -19.24 15.32 -4.10
CA PRO A 169 -20.24 15.14 -5.14
C PRO A 169 -19.57 15.12 -6.53
N TRP A 170 -19.93 14.16 -7.38
CA TRP A 170 -19.34 13.94 -8.70
C TRP A 170 -17.82 13.72 -8.62
N SER A 171 -17.03 14.53 -9.35
CA SER A 171 -15.57 14.53 -9.34
C SER A 171 -15.04 15.90 -8.86
N LEU A 172 -15.79 16.54 -7.95
CA LEU A 172 -15.42 17.80 -7.31
C LEU A 172 -14.88 17.51 -5.91
N TYR A 173 -13.63 17.90 -5.69
CA TYR A 173 -12.93 17.75 -4.43
C TYR A 173 -12.72 19.13 -3.80
N ASN A 174 -12.80 19.21 -2.47
CA ASN A 174 -12.53 20.44 -1.73
C ASN A 174 -11.28 20.21 -0.88
N GLY A 175 -10.10 20.46 -1.43
CA GLY A 175 -8.81 20.25 -0.78
C GLY A 175 -8.38 21.34 0.20
N ARG A 176 -9.18 22.38 0.43
CA ARG A 176 -8.80 23.51 1.32
C ARG A 176 -8.45 23.05 2.72
N ILE A 177 -7.27 23.35 3.22
CA ILE A 177 -6.84 23.02 4.58
C ILE A 177 -6.42 24.27 5.34
N LYS A 178 -6.45 24.22 6.67
CA LYS A 178 -5.78 25.21 7.51
C LYS A 178 -4.30 24.88 7.62
N LYS A 179 -3.50 25.86 8.03
CA LYS A 179 -2.09 25.64 8.34
C LYS A 179 -1.95 24.55 9.40
N GLY A 180 -1.14 23.54 9.12
CA GLY A 180 -0.89 22.39 10.00
C GLY A 180 -1.77 21.18 9.71
N GLU A 181 -2.96 21.36 9.13
CA GLU A 181 -3.80 20.23 8.69
C GLU A 181 -3.16 19.50 7.49
N GLN A 182 -3.50 18.23 7.33
CA GLN A 182 -3.00 17.40 6.22
C GLN A 182 -4.15 16.63 5.58
N VAL A 183 -3.96 16.17 4.34
CA VAL A 183 -4.92 15.32 3.65
C VAL A 183 -4.28 13.99 3.26
N ARG A 184 -4.94 12.87 3.56
CA ARG A 184 -4.63 11.58 2.93
C ARG A 184 -5.50 11.43 1.69
N VAL A 185 -4.87 11.09 0.57
CA VAL A 185 -5.53 11.04 -0.73
C VAL A 185 -5.47 9.62 -1.27
N PHE A 186 -6.60 9.08 -1.71
CA PHE A 186 -6.69 7.68 -2.16
C PHE A 186 -7.21 7.57 -3.60
N PRO A 187 -6.37 7.86 -4.63
CA PRO A 187 -6.78 7.83 -6.04
C PRO A 187 -7.26 6.45 -6.52
N LEU A 188 -6.86 5.37 -5.82
CA LEU A 188 -7.24 4.01 -6.15
C LEU A 188 -8.51 3.53 -5.43
N SER A 189 -9.23 4.41 -4.72
CA SER A 189 -10.36 3.98 -3.87
C SER A 189 -11.43 3.15 -4.58
N ASN A 190 -11.68 3.41 -5.86
CA ASN A 190 -12.68 2.71 -6.68
C ASN A 190 -12.14 1.48 -7.41
N TRP A 191 -10.85 1.18 -7.27
CA TRP A 191 -10.20 0.05 -7.94
C TRP A 191 -10.36 -1.22 -7.11
N THR A 192 -10.63 -2.33 -7.77
CA THR A 192 -10.61 -3.66 -7.15
C THR A 192 -9.25 -4.37 -7.31
N GLU A 193 -9.05 -5.48 -6.61
CA GLU A 193 -7.78 -6.24 -6.72
C GLU A 193 -7.57 -6.68 -8.18
N ILE A 194 -8.64 -7.11 -8.85
CA ILE A 194 -8.56 -7.55 -10.25
C ILE A 194 -8.25 -6.38 -11.18
N ASP A 195 -8.76 -5.17 -10.93
CA ASP A 195 -8.46 -3.99 -11.74
C ASP A 195 -6.97 -3.62 -11.65
N VAL A 196 -6.39 -3.69 -10.45
CA VAL A 196 -4.96 -3.43 -10.23
C VAL A 196 -4.11 -4.42 -11.06
N TRP A 197 -4.43 -5.71 -11.00
CA TRP A 197 -3.69 -6.74 -11.75
C TRP A 197 -3.85 -6.63 -13.25
N ARG A 198 -5.07 -6.38 -13.73
CA ARG A 198 -5.32 -6.21 -15.16
C ARG A 198 -4.69 -4.92 -15.69
N TYR A 199 -4.59 -3.88 -14.88
CA TYR A 199 -3.86 -2.66 -15.25
C TYR A 199 -2.34 -2.88 -15.27
N ILE A 200 -1.80 -3.67 -14.34
CA ILE A 200 -0.39 -4.12 -14.39
C ILE A 200 -0.13 -4.87 -15.70
N GLU A 201 -1.03 -5.77 -16.12
CA GLU A 201 -0.94 -6.47 -17.41
C GLU A 201 -1.01 -5.50 -18.59
N LEU A 202 -2.03 -4.64 -18.62
CA LEU A 202 -2.30 -3.68 -19.70
C LEU A 202 -1.14 -2.70 -19.93
N GLU A 203 -0.53 -2.21 -18.85
CA GLU A 203 0.58 -1.26 -18.90
C GLU A 203 1.96 -1.94 -18.88
N ASN A 204 1.98 -3.28 -18.87
CA ASN A 204 3.19 -4.10 -18.79
C ASN A 204 4.13 -3.64 -17.67
N LEU A 205 3.59 -3.49 -16.45
CA LEU A 205 4.33 -3.01 -15.30
C LEU A 205 5.17 -4.12 -14.68
N GLU A 206 6.45 -3.84 -14.44
CA GLU A 206 7.28 -4.67 -13.58
C GLU A 206 6.76 -4.58 -12.14
N ILE A 207 6.73 -5.71 -11.45
CA ILE A 207 6.40 -5.84 -10.03
C ILE A 207 7.44 -6.74 -9.33
N PRO A 208 7.59 -6.64 -8.00
CA PRO A 208 8.47 -7.54 -7.25
C PRO A 208 8.15 -9.02 -7.49
N SER A 209 9.18 -9.85 -7.61
CA SER A 209 9.05 -11.28 -7.92
C SER A 209 8.24 -12.05 -6.89
N ILE A 210 8.18 -11.57 -5.64
CA ILE A 210 7.44 -12.17 -4.53
C ILE A 210 5.94 -12.35 -4.80
N TYR A 211 5.39 -11.57 -5.72
CA TYR A 211 3.99 -11.67 -6.13
C TYR A 211 3.71 -12.89 -7.02
N TYR A 212 4.73 -13.48 -7.64
CA TYR A 212 4.63 -14.70 -8.43
C TYR A 212 5.01 -15.91 -7.58
N ALA A 213 4.43 -17.06 -7.93
CA ALA A 213 4.68 -18.31 -7.23
C ALA A 213 6.15 -18.73 -7.36
N HIS A 214 6.77 -18.99 -6.22
CA HIS A 214 8.15 -19.46 -6.09
C HIS A 214 8.27 -20.42 -4.89
N GLU A 215 9.36 -21.16 -4.83
CA GLU A 215 9.66 -22.00 -3.66
C GLU A 215 10.18 -21.12 -2.52
N ARG A 216 9.58 -21.28 -1.34
CA ARG A 216 10.02 -20.60 -0.12
C ARG A 216 9.87 -21.53 1.07
N GLU A 217 10.84 -21.49 1.98
CA GLU A 217 10.71 -22.15 3.27
C GLU A 217 9.72 -21.37 4.15
N VAL A 218 8.65 -22.04 4.55
CA VAL A 218 7.53 -21.46 5.29
C VAL A 218 7.13 -22.35 6.46
N PHE A 219 6.50 -21.75 7.46
CA PHE A 219 5.93 -22.46 8.60
C PHE A 219 4.56 -21.87 8.94
N GLU A 220 3.68 -22.66 9.54
CA GLU A 220 2.33 -22.22 9.90
C GLU A 220 2.28 -21.79 11.37
N ARG A 221 1.77 -20.57 11.62
CA ARG A 221 1.51 -20.04 12.96
C ARG A 221 0.15 -19.36 12.96
N ASP A 222 -0.71 -19.75 13.91
CA ASP A 222 -2.06 -19.21 14.06
C ASP A 222 -2.90 -19.21 12.74
N GLY A 223 -2.70 -20.24 11.91
CA GLY A 223 -3.35 -20.38 10.61
C GLY A 223 -2.88 -19.37 9.56
N ILE A 224 -1.64 -18.90 9.67
CA ILE A 224 -0.96 -18.02 8.70
C ILE A 224 0.35 -18.69 8.31
N LEU A 225 0.59 -18.79 7.00
CA LEU A 225 1.80 -19.38 6.45
C LEU A 225 2.90 -18.31 6.36
N LEU A 226 3.82 -18.26 7.32
CA LEU A 226 4.87 -17.24 7.40
C LEU A 226 6.16 -17.70 6.73
N ALA A 227 6.92 -16.74 6.19
CA ALA A 227 8.27 -17.01 5.69
C ALA A 227 9.24 -17.27 6.84
N VAL A 228 10.10 -18.27 6.69
CA VAL A 228 11.33 -18.35 7.50
C VAL A 228 12.24 -17.20 7.10
N SER A 229 12.74 -16.46 8.10
CA SER A 229 13.62 -15.31 7.95
C SER A 229 14.46 -15.08 9.22
N GLU A 230 15.34 -14.09 9.20
CA GLU A 230 16.12 -13.68 10.38
C GLU A 230 15.24 -13.17 11.55
N TYR A 231 14.03 -12.71 11.26
CA TYR A 231 13.09 -12.17 12.26
C TYR A 231 12.01 -13.17 12.69
N ALA A 232 11.73 -14.18 11.86
CA ALA A 232 10.66 -15.14 12.10
C ALA A 232 11.09 -16.56 11.71
N GLY A 233 11.02 -17.48 12.66
CA GLY A 233 11.25 -18.91 12.43
C GLY A 233 10.29 -19.77 13.27
N PRO A 234 10.23 -21.08 13.02
CA PRO A 234 9.39 -22.00 13.76
C PRO A 234 9.80 -22.05 15.25
N GLN A 235 8.81 -22.13 16.13
CA GLN A 235 8.95 -22.33 17.57
C GLN A 235 8.64 -23.79 17.96
N ASP A 236 8.70 -24.11 19.26
CA ASP A 236 8.48 -25.46 19.77
C ASP A 236 7.15 -26.06 19.29
N GLY A 237 7.25 -27.10 18.45
CA GLY A 237 6.10 -27.80 17.87
C GLY A 237 5.67 -27.32 16.47
N GLU A 238 6.21 -26.21 15.98
CA GLU A 238 6.08 -25.79 14.58
C GLU A 238 7.15 -26.45 13.72
N SER A 239 6.84 -26.72 12.45
CA SER A 239 7.79 -27.27 11.49
C SER A 239 7.77 -26.45 10.21
N ALA A 240 8.96 -26.18 9.66
CA ALA A 240 9.10 -25.51 8.39
C ALA A 240 9.15 -26.52 7.23
N ALA A 241 8.63 -26.12 6.08
CA ALA A 241 8.71 -26.88 4.84
C ALA A 241 8.90 -25.92 3.65
N VAL A 242 9.58 -26.41 2.61
CA VAL A 242 9.65 -25.68 1.35
C VAL A 242 8.35 -25.89 0.59
N GLU A 243 7.64 -24.79 0.32
CA GLU A 243 6.38 -24.79 -0.39
C GLU A 243 6.40 -23.84 -1.58
N TRP A 244 5.55 -24.13 -2.57
CA TRP A 244 5.29 -23.18 -3.65
C TRP A 244 4.25 -22.16 -3.21
N VAL A 245 4.69 -20.92 -3.05
CA VAL A 245 3.88 -19.84 -2.50
C VAL A 245 4.05 -18.54 -3.27
N ARG A 246 3.08 -17.65 -3.14
CA ARG A 246 3.16 -16.25 -3.54
C ARG A 246 2.56 -15.36 -2.45
N TYR A 247 2.71 -14.05 -2.61
CA TYR A 247 2.15 -13.09 -1.66
C TYR A 247 1.12 -12.20 -2.38
N ARG A 248 -0.13 -12.15 -1.88
CA ARG A 248 -1.16 -11.23 -2.40
C ARG A 248 -0.98 -9.81 -1.88
N THR A 249 -0.57 -9.69 -0.62
CA THR A 249 -0.17 -8.42 0.00
C THR A 249 1.24 -8.56 0.57
N VAL A 250 1.98 -7.45 0.66
CA VAL A 250 3.32 -7.46 1.22
C VAL A 250 3.44 -6.35 2.28
N GLY A 251 3.99 -6.71 3.42
CA GLY A 251 4.36 -5.84 4.54
C GLY A 251 5.59 -6.43 5.22
N ASP A 252 5.66 -6.41 6.55
CA ASP A 252 6.78 -7.01 7.27
C ASP A 252 6.80 -8.54 7.14
N LEU A 253 7.99 -9.12 7.05
CA LEU A 253 8.30 -10.56 7.07
C LEU A 253 7.60 -11.28 8.24
N THR A 254 7.46 -10.60 9.38
CA THR A 254 6.92 -11.16 10.62
C THR A 254 5.40 -11.33 10.64
N ILE A 255 4.65 -10.70 9.73
CA ILE A 255 3.18 -10.68 9.75
C ILE A 255 2.51 -10.92 8.39
N THR A 256 3.30 -11.03 7.32
CA THR A 256 2.78 -11.24 5.97
C THR A 256 2.69 -12.73 5.67
N GLY A 257 1.45 -13.22 5.55
CA GLY A 257 1.15 -14.58 5.17
C GLY A 257 1.33 -14.83 3.67
N ALA A 258 2.01 -15.93 3.37
CA ALA A 258 2.11 -16.50 2.04
C ALA A 258 0.82 -17.27 1.69
N VAL A 259 0.52 -17.35 0.39
CA VAL A 259 -0.58 -18.16 -0.17
C VAL A 259 0.02 -19.26 -1.02
N ARG A 260 -0.39 -20.52 -0.77
CA ARG A 260 0.01 -21.67 -1.59
C ARG A 260 -0.49 -21.46 -3.02
N SER A 261 0.42 -21.42 -3.99
CA SER A 261 0.09 -21.06 -5.37
C SER A 261 1.09 -21.62 -6.37
N LYS A 262 0.65 -21.78 -7.62
CA LYS A 262 1.49 -22.11 -8.79
C LYS A 262 1.43 -21.02 -9.87
N ALA A 263 0.90 -19.85 -9.54
CA ALA A 263 0.76 -18.71 -10.44
C ALA A 263 2.10 -17.99 -10.62
N ALA A 264 2.92 -18.47 -11.56
CA ALA A 264 4.25 -17.95 -11.84
C ALA A 264 4.29 -16.77 -12.85
N ASP A 265 3.13 -16.30 -13.29
CA ASP A 265 2.98 -15.21 -14.27
C ASP A 265 1.67 -14.42 -14.03
N ILE A 266 1.56 -13.23 -14.60
CA ILE A 266 0.42 -12.32 -14.40
C ILE A 266 -0.90 -12.97 -14.81
N THR A 267 -0.93 -13.66 -15.96
CA THR A 267 -2.15 -14.30 -16.46
C THR A 267 -2.66 -15.38 -15.51
N ARG A 268 -1.76 -16.18 -14.91
CA ARG A 268 -2.12 -17.16 -13.88
C ARG A 268 -2.56 -16.50 -12.58
N VAL A 269 -1.93 -15.39 -12.17
CA VAL A 269 -2.34 -14.63 -10.98
C VAL A 269 -3.76 -14.09 -11.16
N ILE A 270 -4.06 -13.48 -12.30
CA ILE A 270 -5.41 -12.99 -12.65
C ILE A 270 -6.43 -14.13 -12.64
N SER A 271 -6.06 -15.29 -13.20
CA SER A 271 -6.92 -16.49 -13.22
C SER A 271 -7.23 -17.00 -11.81
N GLU A 272 -6.22 -17.03 -10.93
CA GLU A 272 -6.37 -17.46 -9.53
C GLU A 272 -7.25 -16.48 -8.74
N ILE A 273 -7.03 -15.17 -8.89
CA ILE A 273 -7.81 -14.12 -8.21
C ILE A 273 -9.27 -14.15 -8.65
N SER A 274 -9.52 -14.36 -9.94
CA SER A 274 -10.88 -14.44 -10.49
C SER A 274 -11.68 -15.63 -9.94
N ALA A 275 -11.00 -16.67 -9.44
CA ALA A 275 -11.63 -17.83 -8.82
C ALA A 275 -11.73 -17.72 -7.27
N ALA A 276 -11.06 -16.75 -6.66
CA ALA A 276 -11.01 -16.60 -5.21
C ALA A 276 -12.30 -15.98 -4.64
N THR A 277 -12.68 -16.40 -3.43
CA THR A 277 -13.89 -15.91 -2.73
C THR A 277 -13.60 -15.07 -1.48
N VAL A 278 -12.32 -14.89 -1.14
CA VAL A 278 -11.84 -14.16 0.05
C VAL A 278 -11.00 -12.96 -0.39
N SER A 279 -11.11 -11.84 0.35
CA SER A 279 -10.32 -10.63 0.08
C SER A 279 -8.84 -10.82 0.44
N GLU A 280 -7.96 -10.14 -0.30
CA GLU A 280 -6.51 -10.32 -0.19
C GLU A 280 -5.93 -10.13 1.23
N ARG A 281 -6.39 -9.11 1.96
CA ARG A 281 -5.88 -8.81 3.32
C ARG A 281 -6.47 -9.72 4.39
N GLY A 282 -7.74 -10.10 4.26
CA GLY A 282 -8.40 -10.99 5.20
C GLY A 282 -7.81 -12.40 5.22
N GLU A 283 -7.22 -12.83 4.09
CA GLU A 283 -6.53 -14.10 3.94
C GLU A 283 -5.09 -14.07 4.46
N THR A 284 -4.38 -12.94 4.30
CA THR A 284 -2.91 -12.90 4.41
C THR A 284 -2.33 -12.11 5.58
N ARG A 285 -3.09 -11.27 6.31
CA ARG A 285 -2.53 -10.43 7.39
C ARG A 285 -3.05 -10.81 8.77
N ALA A 286 -2.12 -11.09 9.68
CA ALA A 286 -2.43 -11.39 11.09
C ALA A 286 -3.14 -10.22 11.79
N ASP A 287 -2.66 -9.01 11.56
CA ASP A 287 -3.11 -7.78 12.25
C ASP A 287 -4.50 -7.29 11.82
N ASP A 288 -5.01 -7.79 10.68
CA ASP A 288 -6.29 -7.38 10.07
C ASP A 288 -7.45 -8.30 10.49
N ARG A 289 -7.20 -9.37 11.28
CA ARG A 289 -8.26 -10.22 11.87
C ARG A 289 -9.01 -9.56 13.04
N THR A 290 -8.75 -8.28 13.33
CA THR A 290 -9.34 -7.53 14.45
C THR A 290 -10.74 -6.97 14.15
N SER A 291 -11.50 -6.60 15.19
CA SER A 291 -12.87 -6.07 15.05
C SER A 291 -12.91 -4.71 14.36
N ALA A 292 -14.06 -4.37 13.74
CA ALA A 292 -14.25 -3.09 13.05
C ALA A 292 -14.01 -1.85 13.93
N ALA A 293 -14.27 -1.96 15.24
CA ALA A 293 -14.00 -0.89 16.21
C ALA A 293 -12.50 -0.60 16.35
N ALA A 294 -11.67 -1.65 16.41
CA ALA A 294 -10.21 -1.50 16.52
C ALA A 294 -9.60 -0.78 15.30
N MET A 295 -10.22 -0.89 14.13
CA MET A 295 -9.75 -0.22 12.92
C MET A 295 -10.14 1.26 12.88
N GLU A 296 -11.28 1.64 13.45
CA GLU A 296 -11.65 3.05 13.60
C GLU A 296 -10.73 3.76 14.60
N ASP A 297 -10.33 3.08 15.67
CA ASP A 297 -9.33 3.58 16.62
C ASP A 297 -7.97 3.79 15.93
N ARG A 298 -7.50 2.82 15.13
CA ARG A 298 -6.29 2.98 14.30
C ARG A 298 -6.39 4.15 13.32
N LYS A 299 -7.57 4.44 12.75
CA LYS A 299 -7.78 5.64 11.90
C LYS A 299 -7.55 6.93 12.68
N ARG A 300 -8.05 7.01 13.92
CA ARG A 300 -7.84 8.17 14.80
C ARG A 300 -6.36 8.34 15.17
N GLU A 301 -5.64 7.23 15.33
CA GLU A 301 -4.20 7.21 15.60
C GLU A 301 -3.32 7.56 14.38
N GLY A 302 -3.91 7.68 13.18
CA GLY A 302 -3.20 8.05 11.95
C GLY A 302 -2.66 6.87 11.13
N TYR A 303 -3.11 5.63 11.38
CA TYR A 303 -2.68 4.41 10.66
C TYR A 303 -3.02 4.40 9.15
N PHE A 304 -3.85 5.34 8.68
CA PHE A 304 -4.27 5.49 7.29
C PHE A 304 -3.91 6.86 6.74
#